data_AF-A0A7H4PNC4-F1
#
_entry.id   AF-A0A7H4PNC4-F1
#
_cell.length_a   1.000
_cell.length_b   1.000
_cell.length_c   1.000
_cell.angle_alpha   90.00
_cell.angle_beta   90.00
_cell.angle_gamma   90.00
#
_symmetry.space_group_name_H-M   'P 1'
#
loop_
_entity.id
_entity.type
_entity.pdbx_description
1 polymer ?
#
loop_
_entity_poly.entity_id
_entity_poly.type
_entity_poly.pdbx_seq_one_letter_code
_entity_poly.pdbx_strand_id
1 'polypeptide(L)' 'MSETKNELETLLEKAATEPGHRPAFFRTLLEATVWVPGAAAQGEQVVEDSVLDLQHWEKR' A
#
# COMPACT_ATOMS: atom_id res chain seq x y z
N MET A 1 -9.70 9.18 -12.05
CA MET A 1 -9.42 8.50 -10.78
C MET A 1 -10.75 8.34 -10.08
N SER A 2 -11.27 7.13 -10.01
CA SER A 2 -12.58 6.92 -9.40
C SER A 2 -12.45 7.14 -7.90
N GLU A 3 -13.09 8.18 -7.38
CA GLU A 3 -13.19 8.54 -5.96
C GLU A 3 -14.07 7.53 -5.20
N THR A 4 -13.87 6.23 -5.45
CA THR A 4 -14.54 5.16 -4.73
C THR A 4 -13.62 4.73 -3.61
N LYS A 5 -13.94 5.22 -2.41
CA LYS A 5 -13.23 4.92 -1.17
C LYS A 5 -13.09 3.41 -1.00
N ASN A 6 -11.85 2.95 -0.85
CA ASN A 6 -11.55 1.53 -0.68
C ASN A 6 -12.03 1.07 0.71
N GLU A 7 -12.33 -0.22 0.85
CA GLU A 7 -12.66 -0.86 2.12
C GLU A 7 -11.62 -0.56 3.21
N LEU A 8 -10.32 -0.55 2.84
CA LEU A 8 -9.23 -0.24 3.77
C LEU A 8 -9.34 1.19 4.36
N GLU A 9 -9.72 2.17 3.54
CA GLU A 9 -9.91 3.56 3.98
C GLU A 9 -11.13 3.69 4.90
N THR A 10 -12.19 2.94 4.62
CA THR A 10 -13.37 2.87 5.49
C THR A 10 -13.03 2.24 6.85
N LEU A 11 -12.21 1.19 6.86
CA LEU A 11 -11.76 0.55 8.09
C LEU A 11 -10.79 1.42 8.89
N LEU A 12 -9.94 2.21 8.21
CA LEU A 12 -9.03 3.15 8.86
C LEU A 12 -9.80 4.20 9.68
N GLU A 13 -10.82 4.81 9.09
CA GLU A 13 -11.63 5.83 9.78
C GLU A 13 -12.33 5.26 11.01
N LYS A 14 -12.93 4.07 10.87
CA LYS A 14 -13.57 3.38 12.00
C LYS A 14 -12.56 3.00 13.09
N ALA A 15 -11.37 2.53 12.71
CA ALA A 15 -10.33 2.17 13.67
C ALA A 15 -9.75 3.38 14.43
N ALA A 16 -9.79 4.58 13.83
CA ALA A 16 -9.34 5.82 14.43
C ALA A 16 -10.28 6.28 15.57
N THR A 17 -11.59 6.11 15.40
CA THR A 17 -12.60 6.54 16.38
C THR A 17 -13.04 5.42 17.32
N GLU A 18 -13.08 4.18 16.83
CA GLU A 18 -13.63 3.02 17.54
C GLU A 18 -12.56 1.92 17.71
N PRO A 19 -12.02 1.73 18.93
CA PRO A 19 -10.95 0.75 19.17
C PRO A 19 -11.29 -0.69 18.75
N GLY A 20 -12.57 -1.07 18.77
CA GLY A 20 -13.04 -2.39 18.36
C GLY A 20 -12.83 -2.71 16.87
N HIS A 21 -12.67 -1.69 16.02
CA HIS A 21 -12.45 -1.86 14.58
C HIS A 21 -10.97 -1.99 14.20
N ARG A 22 -10.04 -1.70 15.13
CA ARG A 22 -8.58 -1.79 14.88
C ARG A 22 -8.12 -3.18 14.44
N PRO A 23 -8.58 -4.30 15.02
CA PRO A 23 -8.16 -5.63 14.57
C PRO A 23 -8.58 -5.93 13.13
N ALA A 24 -9.75 -5.45 12.70
CA ALA A 24 -10.21 -5.61 11.32
C ALA A 24 -9.38 -4.79 10.35
N PHE A 25 -9.13 -3.51 10.68
CA PHE A 25 -8.25 -2.64 9.91
C PHE A 25 -6.84 -3.25 9.72
N PHE A 26 -6.19 -3.72 10.80
CA PHE A 26 -4.85 -4.27 10.70
C PHE A 26 -4.77 -5.56 9.86
N ARG A 27 -5.79 -6.42 9.90
CA ARG A 27 -5.83 -7.62 9.04
C ARG A 27 -5.92 -7.23 7.57
N THR A 28 -6.87 -6.35 7.23
CA THR A 28 -7.04 -5.88 5.85
C THR A 28 -5.80 -5.13 5.36
N LEU A 29 -5.12 -4.37 6.23
CA LEU A 29 -3.86 -3.70 5.88
C LEU A 29 -2.75 -4.69 5.54
N LEU A 30 -2.66 -5.82 6.26
CA LEU A 30 -1.65 -6.85 6.02
C LEU A 30 -1.92 -7.63 4.72
N GLU A 31 -3.19 -7.77 4.34
CA GLU A 31 -3.59 -8.45 3.10
C GLU A 31 -3.63 -7.51 1.89
N ALA A 32 -3.54 -6.20 2.11
CA ALA A 32 -3.64 -5.20 1.06
C ALA A 32 -2.42 -5.22 0.14
N THR A 33 -2.67 -5.32 -1.17
CA THR A 33 -1.63 -5.12 -2.19
C THR A 33 -1.31 -3.64 -2.29
N VAL A 34 -0.06 -3.29 -1.98
CA VAL A 34 0.47 -1.93 -2.15
C VAL A 34 1.16 -1.80 -3.51
N TRP A 35 0.88 -0.72 -4.21
CA TRP A 35 1.59 -0.35 -5.43
C TRP A 35 2.75 0.56 -5.04
N VAL A 36 3.98 0.05 -5.15
CA VAL A 36 5.20 0.82 -4.88
C VAL A 36 5.78 1.31 -6.21
N PRO A 37 5.95 2.62 -6.41
CA PRO A 37 6.62 3.13 -7.60
C PRO A 37 8.10 2.74 -7.58
N GLY A 38 8.55 2.15 -8.69
CA GLY A 38 9.94 1.74 -8.89
C GLY A 38 10.30 1.69 -10.37
N ALA A 39 11.59 1.55 -10.66
CA ALA A 39 12.12 1.38 -12.00
C ALA A 39 13.07 0.19 -12.05
N ALA A 40 13.30 -0.36 -13.25
CA ALA A 40 14.39 -1.31 -13.43
C ALA A 40 15.73 -0.62 -13.16
N ALA A 41 16.58 -1.22 -12.33
CA ALA A 41 17.84 -0.61 -11.89
C ALA A 41 18.84 -0.34 -13.05
N GLN A 42 18.62 -0.90 -14.24
CA GLN A 42 19.51 -0.79 -15.40
C GLN A 42 18.81 -0.29 -16.68
N GLY A 43 17.59 0.26 -16.58
CA GLY A 43 16.84 0.72 -17.76
C GLY A 43 16.34 -0.40 -18.67
N GLU A 44 16.38 -1.64 -18.18
CA GLU A 44 15.84 -2.82 -18.85
C GLU A 44 14.33 -2.96 -18.61
N GLN A 45 13.69 -3.85 -19.36
CA GLN A 45 12.28 -4.17 -19.15
C GLN A 45 12.13 -4.93 -17.82
N VAL A 46 11.17 -4.54 -16.98
CA VAL A 46 10.91 -5.23 -15.70
C VAL A 46 10.34 -6.62 -16.01
N VAL A 47 11.10 -7.64 -15.61
CA VAL A 47 10.68 -9.05 -15.62
C VAL A 47 10.66 -9.60 -14.18
N GLU A 48 10.13 -10.81 -14.00
CA GLU A 48 9.83 -11.37 -12.66
C GLU A 48 11.05 -11.45 -11.72
N ASP A 49 12.26 -11.63 -12.28
CA ASP A 49 13.54 -11.74 -11.54
C ASP A 49 14.41 -10.48 -11.65
N SER A 50 13.84 -9.35 -12.09
CA SER A 50 14.58 -8.09 -12.21
C SER A 50 14.89 -7.49 -10.85
N VAL A 51 16.10 -6.96 -10.71
CA VAL A 51 16.46 -6.07 -9.60
C VAL A 51 15.76 -4.72 -9.82
N LEU A 52 14.89 -4.34 -8.87
CA LEU A 52 14.14 -3.10 -8.91
C LEU A 52 14.81 -2.03 -8.05
N ASP A 53 14.91 -0.82 -8.58
CA ASP A 53 15.19 0.37 -7.80
C ASP A 53 13.88 0.98 -7.31
N LEU A 54 13.61 0.83 -6.01
CA LEU A 54 12.39 1.34 -5.38
C LEU A 54 12.61 2.79 -4.97
N GLN A 55 11.64 3.65 -5.28
CA GLN A 55 11.68 5.01 -4.76
C GLN A 55 11.50 4.99 -3.24
N HIS A 56 12.58 5.31 -2.53
CA HIS A 56 12.54 5.45 -1.08
C HIS A 56 11.92 6.79 -0.71
N TRP A 57 10.73 6.75 -0.11
CA TRP A 57 10.09 7.94 0.45
C TRP A 57 10.36 7.99 1.95
N GLU A 58 11.36 8.77 2.35
CA GLU A 58 11.56 9.08 3.76
C GLU A 58 10.38 9.93 4.28
N LYS A 59 9.85 9.55 5.44
CA LYS A 59 8.98 10.46 6.20
C LYS A 59 9.85 11.62 6.69
N ARG A 60 9.63 12.79 6.10
CA ARG A 60 10.11 14.08 6.65
C ARG A 60 9.45 14.36 7.99
#